data_AF-J2ZT50-F1
#
_entry.id   AF-J2ZT50-F1
#
_cell.length_a   1.000
_cell.length_b   1.000
_cell.length_c   1.000
_cell.angle_alpha   90.00
_cell.angle_beta   90.00
_cell.angle_gamma   90.00
#
_symmetry.space_group_name_H-M   'P 1'
#
loop_
_entity.id
_entity.type
_entity.pdbx_description
1 polymer ?
#
loop_
_entity_poly.entity_id
_entity_poly.type
_entity_poly.pdbx_seq_one_letter_code
_entity_poly.pdbx_strand_id
1 'polypeptide(L)'
;MKLNKFVTSLSVVAMSVLTLASAMPVQAADSSSSSAESSSVTEKKVTAGKTMKAGTYKLEEKNFSHGYKVKMSMTVGNDGKITNTSYDYVDKDGNSKTKDADYEKSMKAKSGVGPAEYIPQLNDSFKKNGSDTGAIAVVSGATESSNDFKNYAQQLVQAAQAGDTKTIVVNNGKKMKNGTYKLAEQNYSHGYRMKMAITVKNGKITKSNMDYVNKNGKSKTKDAAYEKSMKSKVKVGPKEYIPDLNKALKGKTATTYQNVKVVSGATESSNTFKLYSAQLVNAAQNGDKGTIKVSNYVYAE
;
A
#
# COMPACT_ATOMS: atom_id res chain seq x y z
N MET A 1 -1.12 44.46 30.30
CA MET A 1 -0.31 43.35 30.87
C MET A 1 -1.22 42.20 31.26
N LYS A 2 -1.00 41.00 30.70
CA LYS A 2 -1.09 39.70 31.38
C LYS A 2 -0.72 38.61 30.36
N LEU A 3 0.52 38.12 30.48
CA LEU A 3 1.03 36.95 29.79
C LEU A 3 0.33 35.70 30.33
N ASN A 4 -0.13 34.82 29.44
CA ASN A 4 -0.34 33.41 29.79
C ASN A 4 0.66 32.54 29.03
N LYS A 5 1.41 31.77 29.82
CA LYS A 5 2.59 30.99 29.46
C LYS A 5 2.23 29.72 28.71
N PHE A 6 3.04 29.40 27.70
CA PHE A 6 3.14 28.08 27.09
C PHE A 6 3.68 27.06 28.11
N VAL A 7 3.05 25.89 28.19
CA VAL A 7 3.60 24.71 28.89
C VAL A 7 3.75 23.61 27.84
N THR A 8 5.00 23.39 27.44
CA THR A 8 5.47 22.26 26.64
C THR A 8 5.45 20.99 27.49
N SER A 9 4.57 20.04 27.16
CA SER A 9 4.56 18.72 27.77
C SER A 9 5.62 17.82 27.12
N LEU A 10 6.70 17.57 27.86
CA LEU A 10 7.69 16.55 27.59
C LEU A 10 7.02 15.17 27.70
N SER A 11 6.90 14.44 26.58
CA SER A 11 6.45 13.04 26.61
C SER A 11 7.63 12.14 27.02
N VAL A 12 7.50 11.53 28.19
CA VAL A 12 8.44 10.55 28.75
C VAL A 12 8.32 9.25 27.94
N VAL A 13 9.38 8.90 27.22
CA VAL A 13 9.53 7.60 26.58
C VAL A 13 9.98 6.60 27.65
N ALA A 14 9.08 5.70 28.06
CA ALA A 14 9.44 4.56 28.89
C ALA A 14 10.09 3.48 28.01
N MET A 15 11.42 3.43 27.98
CA MET A 15 12.17 2.28 27.46
C MET A 15 12.15 1.15 28.50
N SER A 16 11.47 0.05 28.16
CA SER A 16 11.54 -1.20 28.92
C SER A 16 12.81 -1.94 28.53
N VAL A 17 13.85 -1.85 29.38
CA VAL A 17 15.08 -2.62 29.25
C VAL A 17 14.84 -4.00 29.85
N LEU A 18 14.87 -5.04 29.03
CA LEU A 18 14.88 -6.44 29.46
C LEU A 18 16.33 -6.81 29.78
N THR A 19 16.68 -6.87 31.06
CA THR A 19 18.01 -7.32 31.52
C THR A 19 18.05 -8.84 31.51
N LEU A 20 18.90 -9.42 30.66
CA LEU A 20 19.30 -10.82 30.76
C LEU A 20 20.67 -10.85 31.44
N ALA A 21 20.69 -11.30 32.70
CA ALA A 21 21.90 -11.47 33.49
C ALA A 21 22.53 -12.84 33.17
N SER A 22 23.76 -12.85 32.69
CA SER A 22 24.68 -13.98 32.80
C SER A 22 26.03 -13.48 33.30
N ALA A 23 26.50 -14.08 34.39
CA ALA A 23 27.66 -13.68 35.16
C ALA A 23 29.01 -14.08 34.53
N MET A 24 30.06 -13.37 34.96
CA MET A 24 31.49 -13.75 35.15
C MET A 24 32.55 -12.89 34.40
N PRO A 25 33.76 -12.69 34.98
CA PRO A 25 34.27 -11.32 35.23
C PRO A 25 35.68 -10.97 34.68
N VAL A 26 35.97 -9.65 34.75
CA VAL A 26 37.27 -8.91 34.80
C VAL A 26 38.14 -8.76 33.52
N GLN A 27 38.40 -7.48 33.19
CA GLN A 27 39.70 -6.83 32.88
C GLN A 27 39.94 -6.18 31.49
N ALA A 28 40.05 -4.84 31.55
CA ALA A 28 40.93 -3.89 30.84
C ALA A 28 40.80 -3.59 29.32
N ALA A 29 40.96 -2.30 29.05
CA ALA A 29 40.92 -1.52 27.80
C ALA A 29 41.78 -2.05 26.63
N ASP A 30 41.32 -1.88 25.38
CA ASP A 30 41.79 -0.86 24.41
C ASP A 30 40.98 -0.94 23.09
N SER A 31 41.04 0.14 22.34
CA SER A 31 40.42 0.49 21.07
C SER A 31 40.78 -0.46 19.91
N SER A 32 39.80 -0.88 19.10
CA SER A 32 39.95 -1.01 17.63
C SER A 32 38.65 -1.40 16.93
N SER A 33 38.38 -0.72 15.82
CA SER A 33 37.50 -1.02 14.69
C SER A 33 36.92 -2.45 14.60
N SER A 34 35.60 -2.58 14.45
CA SER A 34 35.03 -3.58 13.52
C SER A 34 33.54 -3.36 13.21
N SER A 35 33.27 -3.56 11.91
CA SER A 35 32.03 -4.03 11.29
C SER A 35 30.72 -3.31 11.61
N ALA A 36 30.26 -2.54 10.62
CA ALA A 36 28.84 -2.34 10.39
C ALA A 36 28.16 -3.72 10.28
N GLU A 37 27.43 -4.10 11.33
CA GLU A 37 26.48 -5.21 11.29
C GLU A 37 25.44 -4.90 10.21
N SER A 38 25.55 -5.63 9.10
CA SER A 38 24.48 -5.75 8.12
C SER A 38 23.29 -6.38 8.85
N SER A 39 22.31 -5.56 9.21
CA SER A 39 21.05 -6.03 9.78
C SER A 39 20.34 -6.89 8.73
N SER A 40 20.52 -8.21 8.84
CA SER A 40 19.79 -9.18 8.03
C SER A 40 18.29 -9.00 8.26
N VAL A 41 17.57 -8.70 7.18
CA VAL A 41 16.10 -8.61 7.21
C VAL A 41 15.60 -10.05 7.31
N THR A 42 15.03 -10.43 8.44
CA THR A 42 14.38 -11.74 8.59
C THR A 42 13.25 -11.84 7.58
N GLU A 43 13.43 -12.65 6.52
CA GLU A 43 12.40 -12.92 5.51
C GLU A 43 11.18 -13.54 6.23
N LYS A 44 10.04 -12.82 6.25
CA LYS A 44 8.78 -13.34 6.80
C LYS A 44 8.32 -14.55 5.99
N LYS A 45 8.18 -15.70 6.64
CA LYS A 45 7.74 -16.95 5.97
C LYS A 45 6.33 -16.80 5.42
N VAL A 46 6.18 -16.97 4.11
CA VAL A 46 4.87 -17.00 3.42
C VAL A 46 4.20 -18.36 3.63
N THR A 47 2.95 -18.37 4.08
CA THR A 47 2.12 -19.56 4.31
C THR A 47 1.03 -19.75 3.26
N ALA A 48 0.63 -18.68 2.55
CA ALA A 48 -0.25 -18.76 1.39
C ALA A 48 0.01 -17.62 0.40
N GLY A 49 -0.37 -17.83 -0.87
CA GLY A 49 -0.09 -16.92 -1.98
C GLY A 49 0.60 -17.66 -3.13
N LYS A 50 0.17 -17.41 -4.36
CA LYS A 50 0.82 -17.94 -5.55
C LYS A 50 2.25 -17.41 -5.64
N THR A 51 3.16 -18.28 -6.07
CA THR A 51 4.50 -17.85 -6.46
C THR A 51 4.44 -17.00 -7.73
N MET A 52 5.31 -16.00 -7.83
CA MET A 52 5.42 -15.19 -9.04
C MET A 52 6.14 -15.99 -10.13
N LYS A 53 5.69 -15.84 -11.37
CA LYS A 53 6.32 -16.43 -12.54
C LYS A 53 7.44 -15.52 -13.05
N ALA A 54 8.54 -16.10 -13.48
CA ALA A 54 9.62 -15.35 -14.11
C ALA A 54 9.13 -14.56 -15.32
N GLY A 55 9.71 -13.38 -15.53
CA GLY A 55 9.36 -12.52 -16.66
C GLY A 55 9.39 -11.04 -16.29
N THR A 56 9.11 -10.20 -17.30
CA THR A 56 8.99 -8.75 -17.13
C THR A 56 7.54 -8.33 -17.26
N TYR A 57 7.03 -7.70 -16.22
CA TYR A 57 5.66 -7.20 -16.11
C TYR A 57 5.70 -5.68 -16.22
N LYS A 58 4.75 -5.12 -16.97
CA LYS A 58 4.73 -3.69 -17.30
C LYS A 58 3.38 -3.09 -16.97
N LEU A 59 3.40 -1.84 -16.52
CA LEU A 59 2.22 -1.02 -16.30
C LEU A 59 2.50 0.37 -16.85
N GLU A 60 1.54 0.95 -17.55
CA GLU A 60 1.59 2.34 -17.97
C GLU A 60 0.27 3.07 -17.77
N GLU A 61 0.36 4.35 -17.45
CA GLU A 61 -0.77 5.24 -17.53
C GLU A 61 -1.05 5.62 -18.97
N LYS A 62 -2.34 5.73 -19.31
CA LYS A 62 -2.77 6.11 -20.65
C LYS A 62 -2.75 7.63 -20.85
N ASN A 63 -3.15 8.40 -19.83
CA ASN A 63 -3.37 9.84 -19.95
C ASN A 63 -2.28 10.61 -19.22
N PHE A 64 -1.90 11.75 -19.80
CA PHE A 64 -1.02 12.70 -19.13
C PHE A 64 -1.78 13.47 -18.05
N SER A 65 -1.15 13.62 -16.89
CA SER A 65 -1.57 14.47 -15.78
C SER A 65 -0.42 15.42 -15.45
N HIS A 66 -0.67 16.73 -15.47
CA HIS A 66 0.36 17.76 -15.32
C HIS A 66 1.54 17.60 -16.30
N GLY A 67 1.27 17.14 -17.52
CA GLY A 67 2.30 16.91 -18.56
C GLY A 67 3.02 15.56 -18.48
N TYR A 68 2.72 14.73 -17.48
CA TYR A 68 3.42 13.48 -17.22
C TYR A 68 2.49 12.27 -17.14
N LYS A 69 3.01 11.07 -17.44
CA LYS A 69 2.32 9.80 -17.21
C LYS A 69 3.27 8.77 -16.62
N VAL A 70 2.76 7.84 -15.81
CA VAL A 70 3.58 6.77 -15.24
C VAL A 70 3.95 5.71 -16.28
N LYS A 71 5.21 5.27 -16.22
CA LYS A 71 5.67 3.97 -16.72
C LYS A 71 6.29 3.20 -15.56
N MET A 72 5.88 1.96 -15.39
CA MET A 72 6.38 1.07 -14.33
C MET A 72 6.66 -0.32 -14.88
N SER A 73 7.71 -0.97 -14.39
CA SER A 73 8.02 -2.36 -14.69
C SER A 73 8.66 -3.08 -13.52
N MET A 74 8.47 -4.40 -13.51
CA MET A 74 9.01 -5.32 -12.51
C MET A 74 9.49 -6.57 -13.24
N THR A 75 10.73 -6.98 -12.97
CA THR A 75 11.29 -8.25 -13.47
C THR A 75 11.37 -9.26 -12.33
N VAL A 76 10.89 -10.47 -12.58
CA VAL A 76 10.90 -11.59 -11.67
C VAL A 76 11.85 -12.66 -12.19
N GLY A 77 12.72 -13.19 -11.34
CA GLY A 77 13.64 -14.29 -11.63
C GLY A 77 12.97 -15.66 -11.61
N ASN A 78 13.72 -16.70 -12.00
CA ASN A 78 13.25 -18.09 -11.98
C ASN A 78 12.98 -18.61 -10.56
N ASP A 79 13.58 -17.98 -9.54
CA ASP A 79 13.34 -18.23 -8.12
C ASP A 79 12.04 -17.56 -7.61
N GLY A 80 11.32 -16.84 -8.48
CA GLY A 80 10.12 -16.11 -8.11
C GLY A 80 10.38 -14.82 -7.33
N LYS A 81 11.63 -14.38 -7.19
CA LYS A 81 12.00 -13.12 -6.53
C LYS A 81 12.05 -11.96 -7.52
N ILE A 82 11.76 -10.76 -7.03
CA ILE A 82 11.90 -9.53 -7.83
C ILE A 82 13.39 -9.20 -7.96
N THR A 83 13.89 -9.14 -9.18
CA THR A 83 15.31 -8.85 -9.48
C THR A 83 15.53 -7.40 -9.88
N ASN A 84 14.53 -6.78 -10.52
CA ASN A 84 14.59 -5.39 -10.93
C ASN A 84 13.23 -4.71 -10.90
N THR A 85 13.21 -3.42 -10.62
CA THR A 85 12.02 -2.56 -10.65
C THR A 85 12.38 -1.23 -11.30
N SER A 86 11.46 -0.68 -12.07
CA SER A 86 11.59 0.67 -12.63
C SER A 86 10.24 1.35 -12.52
N TYR A 87 10.25 2.60 -12.07
CA TYR A 87 9.09 3.45 -11.96
C TYR A 87 9.53 4.88 -12.23
N ASP A 88 8.79 5.54 -13.11
CA ASP A 88 9.01 6.93 -13.42
C ASP A 88 7.75 7.58 -13.99
N TYR A 89 7.72 8.89 -13.94
CA TYR A 89 6.81 9.72 -14.70
C TYR A 89 7.55 10.24 -15.93
N VAL A 90 6.97 10.06 -17.11
CA VAL A 90 7.56 10.54 -18.37
C VAL A 90 6.66 11.56 -19.05
N ASP A 91 7.25 12.56 -19.69
CA ASP A 91 6.53 13.52 -20.50
C ASP A 91 6.14 12.95 -21.88
N LYS A 92 5.57 13.80 -22.74
CA LYS A 92 5.15 13.42 -24.10
C LYS A 92 6.31 12.99 -25.01
N ASP A 93 7.52 13.48 -24.75
CA ASP A 93 8.73 13.19 -25.52
C ASP A 93 9.50 12.00 -24.91
N GLY A 94 9.04 11.50 -23.77
CA GLY A 94 9.64 10.38 -23.05
C GLY A 94 10.70 10.78 -22.02
N ASN A 95 10.87 12.07 -21.74
CA ASN A 95 11.83 12.54 -20.75
C ASN A 95 11.32 12.25 -19.33
N SER A 96 12.26 11.88 -18.47
CA SER A 96 12.00 11.56 -17.06
C SER A 96 11.66 12.82 -16.25
N LYS A 97 10.62 12.74 -15.42
CA LYS A 97 10.26 13.78 -14.45
C LYS A 97 11.31 13.97 -13.36
N THR A 98 12.15 12.97 -13.10
CA THR A 98 13.31 13.10 -12.19
C THR A 98 14.36 14.08 -12.72
N LYS A 99 14.36 14.35 -14.03
CA LYS A 99 15.28 15.28 -14.70
C LYS A 99 14.68 16.67 -14.91
N ASP A 100 13.42 16.87 -14.54
CA ASP A 100 12.76 18.18 -14.61
C ASP A 100 13.09 19.00 -13.36
N ALA A 101 14.13 19.83 -13.47
CA ALA A 101 14.60 20.69 -12.38
C ALA A 101 13.57 21.74 -11.92
N ASP A 102 12.72 22.22 -12.84
CA ASP A 102 11.70 23.21 -12.53
C ASP A 102 10.55 22.58 -11.74
N TYR A 103 10.11 21.38 -12.15
CA TYR A 103 9.12 20.62 -11.40
C TYR A 103 9.67 20.23 -10.02
N GLU A 104 10.90 19.75 -9.95
CA GLU A 104 11.60 19.44 -8.70
C GLU A 104 11.56 20.63 -7.73
N LYS A 105 12.01 21.80 -8.18
CA LYS A 105 12.03 23.03 -7.37
C LYS A 105 10.64 23.45 -6.93
N SER A 106 9.66 23.42 -7.85
CA SER A 106 8.30 23.87 -7.56
C SER A 106 7.55 22.95 -6.59
N MET A 107 7.77 21.63 -6.66
CA MET A 107 7.15 20.65 -5.78
C MET A 107 7.79 20.68 -4.39
N LYS A 108 9.13 20.75 -4.32
CA LYS A 108 9.87 20.88 -3.05
C LYS A 108 9.42 22.09 -2.24
N ALA A 109 9.25 23.23 -2.90
CA ALA A 109 8.80 24.45 -2.22
C ALA A 109 7.44 24.31 -1.53
N LYS A 110 6.57 23.42 -2.02
CA LYS A 110 5.21 23.22 -1.49
C LYS A 110 5.09 22.05 -0.53
N SER A 111 5.86 20.99 -0.77
CA SER A 111 5.66 19.69 -0.14
C SER A 111 6.90 19.14 0.57
N GLY A 112 8.04 19.81 0.46
CA GLY A 112 9.31 19.42 1.09
C GLY A 112 10.09 18.33 0.35
N VAL A 113 9.52 17.73 -0.70
CA VAL A 113 10.14 16.67 -1.51
C VAL A 113 9.83 16.88 -2.99
N GLY A 114 10.68 16.40 -3.89
CA GLY A 114 10.46 16.47 -5.34
C GLY A 114 10.63 15.12 -6.06
N PRO A 115 10.24 15.01 -7.35
CA PRO A 115 10.37 13.79 -8.14
C PRO A 115 11.76 13.16 -8.13
N ALA A 116 12.83 13.95 -8.16
CA ALA A 116 14.20 13.43 -8.13
C ALA A 116 14.54 12.72 -6.80
N GLU A 117 13.76 12.96 -5.74
CA GLU A 117 13.94 12.33 -4.43
C GLU A 117 12.95 11.18 -4.19
N TYR A 118 11.64 11.42 -4.34
CA TYR A 118 10.66 10.40 -3.96
C TYR A 118 10.61 9.22 -4.94
N ILE A 119 10.91 9.43 -6.24
CA ILE A 119 10.85 8.35 -7.24
C ILE A 119 11.94 7.30 -6.97
N PRO A 120 13.23 7.67 -6.73
CA PRO A 120 14.23 6.70 -6.28
C PRO A 120 13.85 6.01 -4.97
N GLN A 121 13.38 6.76 -3.97
CA GLN A 121 12.99 6.19 -2.67
C GLN A 121 11.88 5.13 -2.81
N LEU A 122 10.88 5.35 -3.66
CA LEU A 122 9.82 4.38 -3.92
C LEU A 122 10.34 3.13 -4.65
N ASN A 123 11.20 3.30 -5.65
CA ASN A 123 11.84 2.19 -6.36
C ASN A 123 12.66 1.31 -5.40
N ASP A 124 13.49 1.94 -4.57
CA ASP A 124 14.31 1.24 -3.57
C ASP A 124 13.43 0.53 -2.54
N SER A 125 12.36 1.18 -2.08
CA SER A 125 11.40 0.58 -1.16
C SER A 125 10.70 -0.63 -1.78
N PHE A 126 10.35 -0.60 -3.07
CA PHE A 126 9.74 -1.74 -3.74
C PHE A 126 10.73 -2.88 -3.93
N LYS A 127 11.95 -2.59 -4.39
CA LYS A 127 13.01 -3.60 -4.52
C LYS A 127 13.31 -4.28 -3.19
N LYS A 128 13.37 -3.51 -2.09
CA LYS A 128 13.62 -4.02 -0.74
C LYS A 128 12.47 -4.89 -0.20
N ASN A 129 11.23 -4.44 -0.36
CA ASN A 129 10.07 -5.13 0.21
C ASN A 129 9.51 -6.24 -0.71
N GLY A 130 9.97 -6.29 -1.96
CA GLY A 130 9.60 -7.33 -2.90
C GLY A 130 8.08 -7.39 -3.12
N SER A 131 7.52 -8.58 -2.94
CA SER A 131 6.08 -8.82 -3.11
C SER A 131 5.20 -8.27 -1.98
N ASP A 132 5.78 -7.82 -0.86
CA ASP A 132 5.03 -7.14 0.21
C ASP A 132 4.83 -5.66 -0.14
N THR A 133 3.93 -5.41 -1.10
CA THR A 133 3.63 -4.03 -1.53
C THR A 133 2.95 -3.21 -0.44
N GLY A 134 2.44 -3.85 0.62
CA GLY A 134 1.91 -3.19 1.81
C GLY A 134 3.00 -2.50 2.63
N ALA A 135 4.19 -3.11 2.70
CA ALA A 135 5.36 -2.62 3.43
C ALA A 135 6.13 -1.49 2.70
N ILE A 136 5.82 -1.23 1.43
CA ILE A 136 6.36 -0.06 0.70
C ILE A 136 5.99 1.21 1.46
N ALA A 137 7.01 1.98 1.82
CA ALA A 137 6.88 3.19 2.61
C ALA A 137 6.21 4.30 1.78
N VAL A 138 5.36 5.08 2.43
CA VAL A 138 4.83 6.31 1.86
C VAL A 138 5.84 7.43 2.08
N VAL A 139 6.15 8.20 1.04
CA VAL A 139 7.05 9.34 1.14
C VAL A 139 6.25 10.58 1.56
N SER A 140 6.58 11.16 2.72
CA SER A 140 5.99 12.41 3.20
C SER A 140 6.17 13.52 2.16
N GLY A 141 5.10 14.27 1.87
CA GLY A 141 5.09 15.28 0.80
C GLY A 141 4.74 14.72 -0.60
N ALA A 142 4.87 13.40 -0.81
CA ALA A 142 4.50 12.70 -2.04
C ALA A 142 3.50 11.55 -1.78
N THR A 143 2.56 11.78 -0.87
CA THR A 143 1.60 10.76 -0.40
C THR A 143 0.73 10.19 -1.52
N GLU A 144 0.22 11.06 -2.40
CA GLU A 144 -0.61 10.65 -3.55
C GLU A 144 0.18 9.74 -4.49
N SER A 145 1.35 10.21 -4.95
CA SER A 145 2.28 9.43 -5.79
C SER A 145 2.68 8.10 -5.15
N SER A 146 2.88 8.07 -3.83
CA SER A 146 3.21 6.84 -3.10
C SER A 146 2.05 5.84 -3.10
N ASN A 147 0.80 6.31 -2.93
CA ASN A 147 -0.36 5.44 -2.94
C ASN A 147 -0.64 4.86 -4.34
N ASP A 148 -0.48 5.67 -5.38
CA ASP A 148 -0.61 5.21 -6.76
C ASP A 148 0.49 4.21 -7.12
N PHE A 149 1.74 4.48 -6.70
CA PHE A 149 2.85 3.53 -6.83
C PHE A 149 2.56 2.18 -6.16
N LYS A 150 2.04 2.17 -4.92
CA LYS A 150 1.68 0.92 -4.22
C LYS A 150 0.59 0.15 -4.95
N ASN A 151 -0.41 0.84 -5.51
CA ASN A 151 -1.42 0.24 -6.36
C ASN A 151 -0.82 -0.42 -7.61
N TYR A 152 0.07 0.28 -8.31
CA TYR A 152 0.71 -0.21 -9.52
C TYR A 152 1.64 -1.39 -9.24
N ALA A 153 2.47 -1.31 -8.18
CA ALA A 153 3.28 -2.41 -7.70
C ALA A 153 2.43 -3.65 -7.40
N GLN A 154 1.30 -3.48 -6.70
CA GLN A 154 0.41 -4.59 -6.38
C GLN A 154 -0.20 -5.23 -7.62
N GLN A 155 -0.55 -4.45 -8.65
CA GLN A 155 -1.06 -4.98 -9.92
C GLN A 155 0.02 -5.76 -10.69
N LEU A 156 1.28 -5.29 -10.68
CA LEU A 156 2.41 -6.03 -11.25
C LEU A 156 2.66 -7.37 -10.54
N VAL A 157 2.57 -7.40 -9.20
CA VAL A 157 2.66 -8.64 -8.41
C VAL A 157 1.52 -9.60 -8.79
N GLN A 158 0.29 -9.12 -8.92
CA GLN A 158 -0.84 -9.96 -9.35
C GLN A 158 -0.67 -10.52 -10.76
N ALA A 159 -0.19 -9.71 -11.70
CA ALA A 159 0.14 -10.15 -13.06
C ALA A 159 1.24 -11.20 -13.05
N ALA A 160 2.26 -11.03 -12.22
CA ALA A 160 3.33 -12.00 -12.06
C ALA A 160 2.88 -13.33 -11.44
N GLN A 161 1.98 -13.28 -10.46
CA GLN A 161 1.33 -14.47 -9.90
C GLN A 161 0.44 -15.20 -10.92
N ALA A 162 -0.10 -14.47 -11.90
CA ALA A 162 -0.88 -15.01 -13.01
C ALA A 162 -0.01 -15.45 -14.20
N GLY A 163 1.24 -14.99 -14.30
CA GLY A 163 2.08 -15.14 -15.49
C GLY A 163 1.60 -14.32 -16.69
N ASP A 164 0.81 -13.26 -16.46
CA ASP A 164 0.30 -12.39 -17.53
C ASP A 164 1.27 -11.25 -17.82
N THR A 165 2.03 -11.38 -18.91
CA THR A 165 3.05 -10.39 -19.30
C THR A 165 2.48 -9.25 -20.15
N LYS A 166 1.17 -9.20 -20.38
CA LYS A 166 0.55 -8.06 -21.09
C LYS A 166 0.72 -6.78 -20.28
N THR A 167 1.05 -5.70 -20.97
CA THR A 167 1.14 -4.38 -20.32
C THR A 167 -0.21 -3.99 -19.74
N ILE A 168 -0.23 -3.74 -18.43
CA ILE A 168 -1.40 -3.22 -17.73
C ILE A 168 -1.55 -1.74 -18.10
N VAL A 169 -2.73 -1.36 -18.60
CA VAL A 169 -3.02 0.04 -18.95
C VAL A 169 -3.97 0.65 -17.93
N VAL A 170 -3.50 1.70 -17.26
CA VAL A 170 -4.30 2.48 -16.30
C VAL A 170 -4.84 3.74 -16.98
N ASN A 171 -6.16 3.84 -17.12
CA ASN A 171 -6.82 5.00 -17.73
C ASN A 171 -7.05 6.11 -16.69
N ASN A 172 -5.96 6.53 -16.05
CA ASN A 172 -5.88 7.55 -15.01
C ASN A 172 -6.61 8.84 -15.41
N GLY A 173 -7.29 9.49 -14.45
CA GLY A 173 -8.07 10.71 -14.71
C GLY A 173 -9.35 10.54 -15.55
N LYS A 174 -9.60 9.37 -16.18
CA LYS A 174 -10.83 9.16 -16.94
C LYS A 174 -12.05 9.08 -16.03
N LYS A 175 -13.21 9.50 -16.55
CA LYS A 175 -14.52 9.31 -15.89
C LYS A 175 -14.80 7.81 -15.72
N MET A 176 -15.11 7.38 -14.49
CA MET A 176 -15.49 6.00 -14.21
C MET A 176 -16.78 5.63 -14.95
N LYS A 177 -16.80 4.47 -15.61
CA LYS A 177 -17.95 3.95 -16.35
C LYS A 177 -18.97 3.32 -15.39
N ASN A 178 -20.24 3.39 -15.75
CA ASN A 178 -21.32 2.82 -14.94
C ASN A 178 -21.19 1.29 -14.82
N GLY A 179 -21.41 0.77 -13.62
CA GLY A 179 -21.36 -0.67 -13.38
C GLY A 179 -21.03 -1.01 -11.94
N THR A 180 -20.90 -2.30 -11.68
CA THR A 180 -20.42 -2.84 -10.40
C THR A 180 -19.09 -3.52 -10.64
N TYR A 181 -18.07 -3.08 -9.91
CA TYR A 181 -16.69 -3.55 -10.00
C TYR A 181 -16.37 -4.31 -8.73
N LYS A 182 -15.74 -5.48 -8.85
CA LYS A 182 -15.58 -6.44 -7.76
C LYS A 182 -14.13 -6.87 -7.63
N LEU A 183 -13.69 -7.04 -6.39
CA LEU A 183 -12.38 -7.57 -6.03
C LEU A 183 -12.57 -8.56 -4.88
N ALA A 184 -11.86 -9.68 -4.94
CA ALA A 184 -11.86 -10.65 -3.86
C ALA A 184 -10.48 -11.28 -3.67
N GLU A 185 -10.07 -11.37 -2.41
CA GLU A 185 -8.91 -12.16 -2.01
C GLU A 185 -9.18 -13.65 -2.18
N GLN A 186 -8.11 -14.41 -2.42
CA GLN A 186 -8.17 -15.87 -2.54
C GLN A 186 -7.84 -16.56 -1.23
N ASN A 187 -6.83 -16.05 -0.50
CA ASN A 187 -6.27 -16.71 0.66
C ASN A 187 -6.85 -16.13 1.95
N TYR A 188 -7.05 -17.00 2.94
CA TYR A 188 -7.59 -16.63 4.25
C TYR A 188 -6.43 -16.28 5.20
N SER A 189 -6.48 -15.10 5.80
CA SER A 189 -5.62 -14.69 6.91
C SER A 189 -6.44 -14.60 8.20
N HIS A 190 -5.95 -15.22 9.28
CA HIS A 190 -6.68 -15.37 10.55
C HIS A 190 -8.14 -15.86 10.38
N GLY A 191 -8.36 -16.78 9.43
CA GLY A 191 -9.68 -17.35 9.14
C GLY A 191 -10.62 -16.49 8.28
N TYR A 192 -10.16 -15.32 7.81
CA TYR A 192 -10.94 -14.37 7.02
C TYR A 192 -10.26 -13.97 5.71
N ARG A 193 -11.04 -13.55 4.71
CA ARG A 193 -10.53 -12.92 3.48
C ARG A 193 -11.39 -11.74 3.08
N MET A 194 -10.80 -10.75 2.43
CA MET A 194 -11.52 -9.55 2.01
C MET A 194 -12.30 -9.78 0.72
N LYS A 195 -13.51 -9.24 0.66
CA LYS A 195 -14.29 -9.03 -0.56
C LYS A 195 -14.69 -7.57 -0.64
N MET A 196 -14.56 -6.98 -1.82
CA MET A 196 -14.93 -5.59 -2.06
C MET A 196 -15.72 -5.44 -3.35
N ALA A 197 -16.70 -4.55 -3.33
CA ALA A 197 -17.34 -4.07 -4.54
C ALA A 197 -17.64 -2.57 -4.45
N ILE A 198 -17.51 -1.88 -5.57
CA ILE A 198 -18.04 -0.53 -5.76
C ILE A 198 -19.08 -0.53 -6.86
N THR A 199 -20.12 0.28 -6.72
CA THR A 199 -21.09 0.55 -7.79
C THR A 199 -20.93 2.00 -8.24
N VAL A 200 -20.72 2.20 -9.54
CA VAL A 200 -20.55 3.50 -10.15
C VAL A 200 -21.80 3.85 -10.95
N LYS A 201 -22.32 5.07 -10.74
CA LYS A 201 -23.32 5.70 -11.60
C LYS A 201 -22.90 7.15 -11.87
N ASN A 202 -22.94 7.55 -13.13
CA ASN A 202 -22.62 8.89 -13.61
C ASN A 202 -21.21 9.37 -13.17
N GLY A 203 -20.24 8.45 -13.13
CA GLY A 203 -18.87 8.73 -12.70
C GLY A 203 -18.67 8.89 -11.19
N LYS A 204 -19.69 8.59 -10.36
CA LYS A 204 -19.62 8.62 -8.90
C LYS A 204 -19.86 7.23 -8.30
N ILE A 205 -19.15 6.92 -7.21
CA ILE A 205 -19.35 5.69 -6.44
C ILE A 205 -20.64 5.84 -5.63
N THR A 206 -21.72 5.17 -6.02
CA THR A 206 -23.01 5.23 -5.30
C THR A 206 -23.10 4.22 -4.15
N LYS A 207 -22.28 3.17 -4.19
CA LYS A 207 -22.20 2.13 -3.16
C LYS A 207 -20.78 1.61 -3.04
N SER A 208 -20.30 1.44 -1.81
CA SER A 208 -19.10 0.67 -1.47
C SER A 208 -19.52 -0.48 -0.56
N ASN A 209 -18.98 -1.66 -0.79
CA ASN A 209 -19.22 -2.85 0.01
C ASN A 209 -17.91 -3.64 0.15
N MET A 210 -17.09 -3.26 1.12
CA MET A 210 -15.99 -4.04 1.66
C MET A 210 -16.47 -4.83 2.86
N ASP A 211 -16.08 -6.09 2.94
CA ASP A 211 -16.24 -6.94 4.11
C ASP A 211 -15.13 -8.00 4.16
N TYR A 212 -14.93 -8.58 5.34
CA TYR A 212 -14.12 -9.77 5.53
C TYR A 212 -15.05 -10.95 5.79
N VAL A 213 -14.88 -12.05 5.07
CA VAL A 213 -15.73 -13.24 5.23
C VAL A 213 -14.91 -14.46 5.57
N ASN A 214 -15.47 -15.36 6.39
CA ASN A 214 -14.83 -16.63 6.71
C ASN A 214 -15.07 -17.69 5.62
N LYS A 215 -14.59 -18.93 5.82
CA LYS A 215 -14.76 -20.04 4.87
C LYS A 215 -16.22 -20.36 4.54
N ASN A 216 -17.12 -20.14 5.49
CA ASN A 216 -18.56 -20.34 5.34
C ASN A 216 -19.27 -19.11 4.73
N GLY A 217 -18.51 -18.07 4.34
CA GLY A 217 -19.07 -16.83 3.80
C GLY A 217 -19.72 -15.92 4.84
N LYS A 218 -19.61 -16.21 6.15
CA LYS A 218 -20.15 -15.34 7.19
C LYS A 218 -19.26 -14.11 7.36
N SER A 219 -19.92 -12.95 7.46
CA SER A 219 -19.28 -11.64 7.64
C SER A 219 -18.57 -11.54 9.00
N LYS A 220 -17.39 -10.92 9.00
CA LYS A 220 -16.59 -10.62 10.20
C LYS A 220 -17.30 -9.62 11.11
N THR A 221 -18.18 -8.76 10.56
CA THR A 221 -19.05 -7.87 11.36
C THR A 221 -20.06 -8.64 12.22
N LYS A 222 -20.34 -9.91 11.89
CA LYS A 222 -21.26 -10.79 12.62
C LYS A 222 -20.53 -11.70 13.61
N ASP A 223 -19.21 -11.69 13.64
CA ASP A 223 -18.42 -12.44 14.61
C ASP A 223 -18.27 -11.63 15.91
N ALA A 224 -19.14 -11.93 16.88
CA ALA A 224 -19.12 -11.28 18.20
C ALA A 224 -17.85 -11.57 19.01
N ALA A 225 -17.22 -12.73 18.82
CA ALA A 225 -16.00 -13.10 19.53
C ALA A 225 -14.80 -12.31 18.99
N TYR A 226 -14.68 -12.21 17.66
CA TYR A 226 -13.64 -11.40 17.03
C TYR A 226 -13.80 -9.92 17.39
N GLU A 227 -15.03 -9.40 17.29
CA GLU A 227 -15.39 -8.04 17.68
C GLU A 227 -14.93 -7.71 19.10
N LYS A 228 -15.25 -8.58 20.07
CA LYS A 228 -14.84 -8.40 21.48
C LYS A 228 -13.32 -8.45 21.65
N SER A 229 -12.67 -9.41 20.98
CA SER A 229 -11.22 -9.62 21.05
C SER A 229 -10.41 -8.46 20.44
N MET A 230 -10.86 -7.91 19.32
CA MET A 230 -10.18 -6.78 18.68
C MET A 230 -10.38 -5.51 19.51
N LYS A 231 -11.60 -5.23 19.96
CA LYS A 231 -11.89 -4.04 20.77
C LYS A 231 -11.12 -3.99 22.08
N SER A 232 -10.90 -5.12 22.75
CA SER A 232 -10.13 -5.13 23.99
C SER A 232 -8.69 -4.66 23.77
N LYS A 233 -8.08 -5.05 22.63
CA LYS A 233 -6.69 -4.72 22.27
C LYS A 233 -6.52 -3.32 21.69
N VAL A 234 -7.38 -2.94 20.74
CA VAL A 234 -7.17 -1.74 19.91
C VAL A 234 -8.36 -0.77 19.89
N LYS A 235 -9.35 -0.98 20.76
CA LYS A 235 -10.52 -0.09 20.99
C LYS A 235 -11.47 0.10 19.79
N VAL A 236 -11.22 -0.56 18.67
CA VAL A 236 -12.08 -0.60 17.48
C VAL A 236 -12.32 -2.05 17.06
N GLY A 237 -13.48 -2.37 16.50
CA GLY A 237 -13.82 -3.69 15.97
C GLY A 237 -14.33 -3.64 14.53
N PRO A 238 -14.50 -4.80 13.88
CA PRO A 238 -15.11 -4.91 12.55
C PRO A 238 -16.45 -4.20 12.40
N LYS A 239 -17.27 -4.12 13.46
CA LYS A 239 -18.56 -3.43 13.41
C LYS A 239 -18.44 -1.92 13.26
N GLU A 240 -17.31 -1.31 13.62
CA GLU A 240 -17.08 0.13 13.45
C GLU A 240 -16.33 0.43 12.15
N TYR A 241 -15.13 -0.14 11.98
CA TYR A 241 -14.25 0.31 10.89
C TYR A 241 -14.77 -0.09 9.50
N ILE A 242 -15.47 -1.22 9.36
CA ILE A 242 -15.97 -1.69 8.05
C ILE A 242 -17.08 -0.75 7.54
N PRO A 243 -18.12 -0.41 8.32
CA PRO A 243 -19.09 0.62 7.92
C PRO A 243 -18.46 1.98 7.64
N ASP A 244 -17.52 2.43 8.48
CA ASP A 244 -16.88 3.74 8.33
C ASP A 244 -16.09 3.87 7.02
N LEU A 245 -15.28 2.86 6.68
CA LEU A 245 -14.53 2.83 5.42
C LEU A 245 -15.48 2.81 4.21
N ASN A 246 -16.55 2.00 4.25
CA ASN A 246 -17.53 1.96 3.17
C ASN A 246 -18.27 3.29 2.99
N LYS A 247 -18.59 3.98 4.09
CA LYS A 247 -19.20 5.31 4.06
C LYS A 247 -18.25 6.35 3.43
N ALA A 248 -16.95 6.24 3.70
CA ALA A 248 -15.95 7.19 3.19
C ALA A 248 -15.89 7.28 1.66
N LEU A 249 -16.20 6.20 0.93
CA LEU A 249 -16.23 6.18 -0.54
C LEU A 249 -17.59 6.51 -1.16
N LYS A 250 -18.68 6.56 -0.37
CA LYS A 250 -20.01 6.81 -0.93
C LYS A 250 -20.13 8.25 -1.43
N GLY A 251 -20.66 8.40 -2.65
CA GLY A 251 -20.85 9.68 -3.34
C GLY A 251 -19.58 10.26 -3.98
N LYS A 252 -18.48 9.52 -3.95
CA LYS A 252 -17.14 10.04 -4.30
C LYS A 252 -16.72 9.77 -5.75
N THR A 253 -15.68 10.46 -6.22
CA THR A 253 -15.12 10.36 -7.57
C THR A 253 -13.81 9.55 -7.57
N ALA A 254 -13.17 9.42 -8.74
CA ALA A 254 -12.04 8.51 -8.98
C ALA A 254 -10.87 8.69 -8.00
N THR A 255 -10.51 9.91 -7.59
CA THR A 255 -9.34 10.16 -6.74
C THR A 255 -9.61 10.05 -5.24
N THR A 256 -10.87 9.86 -4.83
CA THR A 256 -11.22 10.04 -3.42
C THR A 256 -10.71 8.93 -2.49
N TYR A 257 -10.34 7.76 -3.03
CA TYR A 257 -9.75 6.68 -2.21
C TYR A 257 -8.47 7.13 -1.48
N GLN A 258 -7.74 8.10 -2.04
CA GLN A 258 -6.51 8.63 -1.46
C GLN A 258 -6.79 9.38 -0.14
N ASN A 259 -7.95 10.03 -0.04
CA ASN A 259 -8.37 10.86 1.09
C ASN A 259 -9.15 10.09 2.18
N VAL A 260 -9.34 8.79 2.03
CA VAL A 260 -9.98 7.98 3.07
C VAL A 260 -9.10 8.04 4.31
N LYS A 261 -9.66 8.42 5.46
CA LYS A 261 -8.90 8.47 6.71
C LYS A 261 -8.57 7.04 7.17
N VAL A 262 -7.35 6.84 7.65
CA VAL A 262 -6.97 5.59 8.32
C VAL A 262 -7.67 5.52 9.67
N VAL A 263 -8.33 4.41 9.95
CA VAL A 263 -8.99 4.17 11.24
C VAL A 263 -7.93 3.68 12.24
N SER A 264 -7.74 4.43 13.33
CA SER A 264 -6.82 4.03 14.40
C SER A 264 -7.22 2.67 14.98
N GLY A 265 -6.26 1.77 15.17
CA GLY A 265 -6.50 0.38 15.56
C GLY A 265 -6.90 -0.56 14.41
N ALA A 266 -7.16 -0.03 13.21
CA ALA A 266 -7.47 -0.81 12.00
C ALA A 266 -6.64 -0.30 10.79
N THR A 267 -5.37 0.02 11.04
CA THR A 267 -4.46 0.64 10.05
C THR A 267 -4.27 -0.24 8.82
N GLU A 268 -3.95 -1.51 9.01
CA GLU A 268 -3.74 -2.46 7.90
C GLU A 268 -5.00 -2.63 7.05
N SER A 269 -6.16 -2.79 7.70
CA SER A 269 -7.45 -2.90 7.01
C SER A 269 -7.80 -1.62 6.24
N SER A 270 -7.47 -0.45 6.79
CA SER A 270 -7.69 0.85 6.12
C SER A 270 -6.78 1.01 4.90
N ASN A 271 -5.51 0.63 5.01
CA ASN A 271 -4.55 0.72 3.90
C ASN A 271 -4.89 -0.27 2.78
N THR A 272 -5.26 -1.49 3.13
CA THR A 272 -5.73 -2.51 2.18
C THR A 272 -7.00 -2.04 1.46
N PHE A 273 -7.93 -1.42 2.19
CA PHE A 273 -9.12 -0.82 1.60
C PHE A 273 -8.78 0.25 0.57
N LYS A 274 -7.84 1.18 0.86
CA LYS A 274 -7.38 2.19 -0.12
C LYS A 274 -6.78 1.54 -1.36
N LEU A 275 -5.90 0.57 -1.16
CA LEU A 275 -5.19 -0.14 -2.23
C LEU A 275 -6.17 -0.82 -3.19
N TYR A 276 -7.11 -1.60 -2.67
CA TYR A 276 -8.11 -2.27 -3.49
C TYR A 276 -9.16 -1.32 -4.06
N SER A 277 -9.45 -0.20 -3.39
CA SER A 277 -10.27 0.86 -3.98
C SER A 277 -9.64 1.46 -5.23
N ALA A 278 -8.32 1.67 -5.22
CA ALA A 278 -7.58 2.17 -6.37
C ALA A 278 -7.69 1.21 -7.57
N GLN A 279 -7.55 -0.10 -7.35
CA GLN A 279 -7.72 -1.11 -8.40
C GLN A 279 -9.15 -1.13 -8.97
N LEU A 280 -10.15 -1.03 -8.09
CA LEU A 280 -11.56 -0.96 -8.52
C LEU A 280 -11.86 0.33 -9.30
N VAL A 281 -11.21 1.46 -8.95
CA VAL A 281 -11.28 2.69 -9.73
C VAL A 281 -10.63 2.50 -11.09
N ASN A 282 -9.45 1.88 -11.18
CA ASN A 282 -8.80 1.62 -12.47
C ASN A 282 -9.67 0.72 -13.37
N ALA A 283 -10.24 -0.35 -12.80
CA ALA A 283 -11.21 -1.20 -13.51
C ALA A 283 -12.43 -0.39 -13.97
N ALA A 284 -12.95 0.52 -13.13
CA ALA A 284 -14.07 1.37 -13.49
C ALA A 284 -13.76 2.40 -14.59
N GLN A 285 -12.56 2.94 -14.61
CA GLN A 285 -12.08 3.84 -15.68
C GLN A 285 -11.93 3.09 -17.01
N ASN A 286 -11.48 1.84 -16.94
CA ASN A 286 -11.39 0.94 -18.10
C ASN A 286 -12.77 0.40 -18.53
N GLY A 287 -13.73 0.32 -17.61
CA GLY A 287 -15.01 -0.37 -17.83
C GLY A 287 -14.91 -1.89 -17.70
N ASP A 288 -13.84 -2.39 -17.10
CA ASP A 288 -13.61 -3.81 -16.90
C ASP A 288 -14.46 -4.29 -15.72
N LYS A 289 -15.50 -5.08 -16.01
CA LYS A 289 -16.43 -5.62 -14.99
C LYS A 289 -16.01 -6.99 -14.49
N GLY A 290 -14.86 -7.51 -14.94
CA GLY A 290 -14.26 -8.72 -14.43
C GLY A 290 -14.03 -8.62 -12.91
N THR A 291 -14.21 -9.73 -12.20
CA THR A 291 -13.85 -9.78 -10.78
C THR A 291 -12.34 -9.91 -10.66
N ILE A 292 -11.70 -8.92 -10.06
CA ILE A 292 -10.28 -8.95 -9.73
C ILE A 292 -10.07 -9.99 -8.64
N LYS A 293 -9.27 -11.03 -8.92
CA LYS A 293 -8.91 -12.06 -7.96
C LYS A 293 -7.50 -11.79 -7.45
N VAL A 294 -7.37 -11.52 -6.16
CA VAL A 294 -6.08 -11.21 -5.55
C VAL A 294 -5.57 -12.45 -4.81
N SER A 295 -4.46 -13.02 -5.31
CA SER A 295 -3.73 -14.06 -4.57
C SER A 295 -2.86 -13.40 -3.49
N ASN A 296 -3.53 -12.81 -2.49
CA ASN A 296 -2.89 -12.14 -1.36
C ASN A 296 -1.92 -13.07 -0.62
N TYR A 297 -0.74 -12.56 -0.29
CA TYR A 297 0.21 -13.28 0.55
C TYR A 297 -0.29 -13.31 1.99
N VAL A 298 -0.14 -14.47 2.63
CA VAL A 298 -0.36 -14.66 4.07
C VAL A 298 0.98 -15.07 4.65
N TYR A 299 1.38 -14.42 5.74
CA TYR A 299 2.65 -14.69 6.42
C TYR A 299 2.37 -15.52 7.68
N ALA A 300 3.36 -16.28 8.12
CA ALA A 300 3.32 -16.95 9.42
C ALA A 300 3.24 -15.91 10.55
N GLU A 301 2.46 -16.24 11.58
CA GLU A 301 2.41 -15.49 12.84
C GLU A 301 3.71 -15.65 13.64
#